data_AF-A0A4Q1I9Z7-F1
#
_entry.id   AF-A0A4Q1I9Z7-F1
#
_cell.length_a   1.000
_cell.length_b   1.000
_cell.length_c   1.000
_cell.angle_alpha   90.00
_cell.angle_beta   90.00
_cell.angle_gamma   90.00
#
_symmetry.space_group_name_H-M   'P 1'
#
loop_
_entity.id
_entity.type
_entity.pdbx_description
1 polymer ?
#
loop_
_entity_poly.entity_id
_entity_poly.type
_entity_poly.pdbx_seq_one_letter_code
_entity_poly.pdbx_strand_id
1 'polypeptide(L)'
;MKLKILVLAAVVAFLSSCSGSEKKSESNSEAKEEVKVEVEVDPMQNKGIGPITSITLGEIDDTLAAEGKTLFSSKCSACHKISKRVVGPALIGITERRSPEWIMNMMLNPEVMVTEDPIAKKLLAEYLAPMANQSLTEVEARAILEYFRTKTSSNTEE
;
A
#
# COMPACT_ATOMS: atom_id res chain seq x y z
N MET A 1 27.13 32.34 -38.11
CA MET A 1 28.28 32.41 -39.05
C MET A 1 29.30 31.37 -38.63
N LYS A 2 29.81 30.62 -39.61
CA LYS A 2 30.73 29.50 -39.45
C LYS A 2 32.13 30.04 -39.16
N LEU A 3 32.85 29.45 -38.21
CA LEU A 3 34.30 29.47 -38.25
C LEU A 3 34.82 28.05 -37.98
N LYS A 4 35.17 27.40 -39.09
CA LYS A 4 36.03 26.21 -39.14
C LYS A 4 37.48 26.69 -39.08
N ILE A 5 38.39 25.80 -38.66
CA ILE A 5 39.75 25.49 -39.20
C ILE A 5 40.56 24.87 -38.04
N LEU A 6 40.76 23.54 -38.06
CA LEU A 6 41.91 22.79 -38.65
C LEU A 6 43.19 22.96 -37.80
N VAL A 7 44.04 21.98 -37.49
CA VAL A 7 44.19 20.51 -37.70
C VAL A 7 45.55 20.14 -37.05
N LEU A 8 45.85 18.83 -36.96
CA LEU A 8 47.19 18.19 -36.81
C LEU A 8 47.63 17.89 -35.36
N ALA A 9 47.42 16.69 -34.81
CA ALA A 9 48.03 15.37 -35.08
C ALA A 9 49.41 15.15 -34.43
N ALA A 10 49.48 14.14 -33.54
CA ALA A 10 50.68 13.33 -33.31
C ALA A 10 50.27 11.98 -32.71
N VAL A 11 50.48 10.93 -33.50
CA VAL A 11 50.36 9.52 -33.14
C VAL A 11 51.63 9.12 -32.37
N VAL A 12 51.47 8.45 -31.22
CA VAL A 12 52.47 7.48 -30.73
C VAL A 12 51.73 6.29 -30.14
N ALA A 13 51.73 5.19 -30.88
CA ALA A 13 51.58 3.86 -30.33
C ALA A 13 52.94 3.40 -29.82
N PHE A 14 53.01 2.79 -28.63
CA PHE A 14 53.69 1.50 -28.39
C PHE A 14 53.69 1.09 -26.89
N LEU A 15 53.22 -0.14 -26.67
CA LEU A 15 53.64 -1.17 -25.69
C LEU A 15 53.17 -1.14 -24.22
N SER A 16 52.37 -2.18 -23.96
CA SER A 16 52.17 -2.97 -22.75
C SER A 16 53.25 -2.90 -21.67
N SER A 17 52.83 -2.59 -20.44
CA SER A 17 53.38 -3.19 -19.23
C SER A 17 52.30 -3.22 -18.14
N CYS A 18 51.83 -4.42 -17.80
CA CYS A 18 51.02 -4.68 -16.62
C CYS A 18 51.91 -4.70 -15.39
N SER A 19 51.58 -3.88 -14.37
CA SER A 19 51.96 -4.11 -12.98
C SER A 19 51.11 -3.20 -12.10
N GLY A 20 50.21 -3.75 -11.29
CA GLY A 20 49.47 -2.96 -10.30
C GLY A 20 48.12 -3.54 -9.91
N SER A 21 48.12 -4.25 -8.78
CA SER A 21 47.04 -4.96 -8.12
C SER A 21 45.75 -4.18 -7.84
N GLU A 22 44.63 -4.93 -7.91
CA GLU A 22 43.42 -4.85 -7.07
C GLU A 22 42.51 -3.60 -7.16
N LYS A 23 41.45 -3.71 -7.97
CA LYS A 23 40.06 -3.74 -7.46
C LYS A 23 39.09 -4.18 -8.56
N LYS A 24 38.49 -5.33 -8.31
CA LYS A 24 37.58 -6.09 -9.16
C LYS A 24 36.27 -5.30 -9.37
N SER A 25 36.12 -4.69 -10.54
CA SER A 25 34.83 -4.38 -11.16
C SER A 25 34.50 -5.56 -12.06
N GLU A 26 33.53 -6.37 -11.67
CA GLU A 26 32.89 -7.35 -12.55
C GLU A 26 31.39 -7.06 -12.53
N SER A 27 30.99 -6.27 -13.52
CA SER A 27 29.72 -6.49 -14.19
C SER A 27 29.83 -7.85 -14.86
N ASN A 28 29.20 -8.87 -14.29
CA ASN A 28 28.83 -10.05 -15.04
C ASN A 28 27.33 -10.27 -14.88
N SER A 29 26.66 -10.16 -16.01
CA SER A 29 25.27 -10.53 -16.19
C SER A 29 25.18 -12.03 -16.05
N GLU A 30 24.51 -12.48 -14.99
CA GLU A 30 24.01 -13.83 -14.90
C GLU A 30 22.54 -13.69 -14.56
N ALA A 31 21.72 -13.82 -15.60
CA ALA A 31 20.28 -13.90 -15.53
C ALA A 31 19.93 -15.14 -14.69
N LYS A 32 19.86 -14.95 -13.38
CA LYS A 32 19.10 -15.81 -12.51
C LYS A 32 17.67 -15.31 -12.59
N GLU A 33 16.89 -16.05 -13.35
CA GLU A 33 15.45 -16.00 -13.43
C GLU A 33 14.87 -16.01 -12.01
N GLU A 34 14.71 -14.83 -11.42
CA GLU A 34 13.86 -14.65 -10.25
C GLU A 34 12.44 -14.85 -10.72
N VAL A 35 11.97 -16.08 -10.57
CA VAL A 35 10.55 -16.39 -10.48
C VAL A 35 10.00 -15.47 -9.39
N LYS A 36 9.37 -14.37 -9.80
CA LYS A 36 8.57 -13.50 -8.95
C LYS A 36 7.41 -14.36 -8.46
N VAL A 37 7.65 -15.12 -7.39
CA VAL A 37 6.59 -15.72 -6.60
C VAL A 37 5.86 -14.53 -5.98
N GLU A 38 4.87 -14.00 -6.69
CA GLU A 38 3.79 -13.28 -6.05
C GLU A 38 3.15 -14.30 -5.11
N VAL A 39 3.58 -14.29 -3.85
CA VAL A 39 2.83 -14.96 -2.80
C VAL A 39 1.49 -14.25 -2.78
N GLU A 40 0.50 -14.88 -3.39
CA GLU A 40 -0.90 -14.46 -3.33
C GLU A 40 -1.34 -14.67 -1.88
N VAL A 41 -1.07 -13.67 -1.05
CA VAL A 41 -1.52 -13.66 0.35
C VAL A 41 -3.03 -13.57 0.32
N ASP A 42 -3.73 -14.58 0.85
CA ASP A 42 -5.18 -14.53 1.03
C ASP A 42 -5.54 -13.23 1.78
N PRO A 43 -6.30 -12.31 1.17
CA PRO A 43 -6.68 -11.03 1.80
C PRO A 43 -7.40 -11.19 3.14
N MET A 44 -8.02 -12.33 3.40
CA MET A 44 -8.68 -12.63 4.67
C MET A 44 -7.73 -13.12 5.76
N GLN A 45 -6.55 -13.62 5.39
CA GLN A 45 -5.52 -14.05 6.36
C GLN A 45 -4.48 -12.96 6.62
N ASN A 46 -4.36 -11.98 5.73
CA ASN A 46 -3.51 -10.82 5.96
C ASN A 46 -4.11 -9.90 7.02
N LYS A 47 -3.37 -9.65 8.12
CA LYS A 47 -3.76 -8.72 9.21
C LYS A 47 -3.18 -7.31 9.04
N GLY A 48 -2.32 -7.10 8.05
CA GLY A 48 -1.62 -5.85 7.84
C GLY A 48 -0.47 -5.64 8.84
N ILE A 49 0.03 -4.40 8.90
CA ILE A 49 1.15 -3.95 9.71
C ILE A 49 0.66 -2.90 10.70
N GLY A 50 0.53 -3.26 11.98
CA GLY A 50 0.06 -2.34 13.00
C GLY A 50 -0.20 -3.00 14.35
N PRO A 51 -0.75 -2.24 15.32
CA PRO A 51 -0.94 -2.70 16.68
C PRO A 51 -2.02 -3.77 16.82
N ILE A 52 -2.93 -3.89 15.85
CA ILE A 52 -4.07 -4.80 15.93
C ILE A 52 -3.67 -6.17 15.39
N THR A 53 -3.46 -7.11 16.30
CA THR A 53 -2.99 -8.47 15.98
C THR A 53 -4.08 -9.52 16.11
N SER A 54 -5.17 -9.22 16.82
CA SER A 54 -6.32 -10.10 16.99
C SER A 54 -7.54 -9.28 17.42
N ILE A 55 -8.73 -9.63 16.92
CA ILE A 55 -10.00 -9.06 17.40
C ILE A 55 -11.01 -10.19 17.61
N THR A 56 -11.78 -10.10 18.70
CA THR A 56 -12.97 -10.94 18.91
C THR A 56 -14.21 -10.17 18.48
N LEU A 57 -14.98 -10.73 17.54
CA LEU A 57 -16.24 -10.17 17.09
C LEU A 57 -17.39 -11.07 17.55
N GLY A 58 -18.37 -10.48 18.23
CA GLY A 58 -19.62 -11.14 18.61
C GLY A 58 -20.75 -10.82 17.64
N GLU A 59 -21.99 -10.79 18.12
CA GLU A 59 -23.12 -10.20 17.40
C GLU A 59 -22.85 -8.73 17.04
N ILE A 60 -23.67 -8.19 16.13
CA ILE A 60 -23.61 -6.76 15.80
C ILE A 60 -24.09 -5.94 17.00
N ASP A 61 -23.29 -4.95 17.39
CA ASP A 61 -23.68 -3.92 18.34
C ASP A 61 -24.16 -2.68 17.58
N ASP A 62 -25.48 -2.48 17.53
CA ASP A 62 -26.11 -1.37 16.81
C ASP A 62 -25.71 0.01 17.37
N THR A 63 -25.44 0.11 18.68
CA THR A 63 -25.03 1.37 19.31
C THR A 63 -23.62 1.74 18.84
N LEU A 64 -22.70 0.78 18.88
CA LEU A 64 -21.34 0.94 18.41
C LEU A 64 -21.29 1.19 16.89
N ALA A 65 -22.14 0.53 16.11
CA ALA A 65 -22.29 0.78 14.67
C ALA A 65 -22.78 2.20 14.38
N ALA A 66 -23.73 2.74 15.17
CA ALA A 66 -24.21 4.10 15.02
C ALA A 66 -23.13 5.16 15.33
N GLU A 67 -22.31 4.91 16.36
CA GLU A 67 -21.11 5.71 16.64
C GLU A 67 -20.12 5.64 15.47
N GLY A 68 -19.84 4.44 14.98
CA GLY A 68 -18.99 4.20 13.81
C GLY A 68 -19.45 4.94 12.56
N LYS A 69 -20.77 5.00 12.31
CA LYS A 69 -21.35 5.76 11.20
C LYS A 69 -21.09 7.27 11.34
N THR A 70 -21.16 7.79 12.56
CA THR A 70 -20.89 9.21 12.85
C THR A 70 -19.42 9.53 12.60
N LEU A 71 -18.50 8.68 13.09
CA LEU A 71 -17.06 8.81 12.87
C LEU A 71 -16.69 8.66 11.39
N PHE A 72 -17.30 7.70 10.68
CA PHE A 72 -17.12 7.54 9.24
C PHE A 72 -17.51 8.82 8.48
N SER A 73 -18.65 9.41 8.86
CA SER A 73 -19.16 10.63 8.24
C SER A 73 -18.19 11.79 8.40
N SER A 74 -17.58 11.95 9.58
CA SER A 74 -16.66 13.06 9.87
C SER A 74 -15.23 12.84 9.37
N LYS A 75 -14.72 11.61 9.42
CA LYS A 75 -13.29 11.31 9.16
C LYS A 75 -13.00 10.59 7.85
N CYS A 76 -13.99 9.95 7.23
CA CYS A 76 -13.74 9.05 6.08
C CYS A 76 -14.54 9.43 4.82
N SER A 77 -15.72 10.03 4.97
CA SER A 77 -16.71 10.20 3.89
C SER A 77 -16.29 11.17 2.78
N ALA A 78 -15.26 12.00 3.01
CA ALA A 78 -14.65 12.85 2.01
C ALA A 78 -13.92 12.03 0.92
N CYS A 79 -13.31 10.90 1.32
CA CYS A 79 -12.51 10.08 0.43
C CYS A 79 -13.17 8.74 0.09
N HIS A 80 -14.10 8.24 0.89
CA HIS A 80 -14.77 6.96 0.67
C HIS A 80 -16.28 7.09 0.63
N LYS A 81 -16.92 6.28 -0.22
CA LYS A 81 -18.36 6.00 -0.15
C LYS A 81 -18.56 4.51 0.07
N ILE A 82 -19.71 4.15 0.64
CA ILE A 82 -20.06 2.75 0.87
C ILE A 82 -20.13 2.02 -0.46
N SER A 83 -21.02 2.43 -1.37
CA SER A 83 -21.29 1.65 -2.60
C SER A 83 -20.59 2.17 -3.86
N LYS A 84 -19.73 3.19 -3.75
CA LYS A 84 -19.16 3.86 -4.93
C LYS A 84 -17.68 4.19 -4.77
N ARG A 85 -16.92 3.97 -5.85
CA ARG A 85 -15.55 4.48 -6.00
C ARG A 85 -15.55 6.00 -6.14
N VAL A 86 -14.72 6.66 -5.35
CA VAL A 86 -14.48 8.11 -5.40
C VAL A 86 -12.96 8.35 -5.39
N VAL A 87 -12.41 9.01 -4.37
CA VAL A 87 -10.95 9.11 -4.18
C VAL A 87 -10.38 7.76 -3.76
N GLY A 88 -11.01 7.11 -2.79
CA GLY A 88 -10.70 5.75 -2.35
C GLY A 88 -11.67 4.70 -2.89
N PRO A 89 -11.41 3.41 -2.58
CA PRO A 89 -12.31 2.29 -2.91
C PRO A 89 -13.69 2.43 -2.28
N ALA A 90 -14.67 1.78 -2.92
CA ALA A 90 -15.95 1.49 -2.29
C ALA A 90 -15.75 0.55 -1.09
N LEU A 91 -16.51 0.78 -0.02
CA LEU A 91 -16.36 0.06 1.25
C LEU A 91 -17.45 -0.99 1.52
N ILE A 92 -18.50 -1.06 0.68
CA ILE A 92 -19.54 -2.08 0.75
C ILE A 92 -18.91 -3.47 0.77
N GLY A 93 -19.25 -4.32 1.73
CA GLY A 93 -18.72 -5.66 1.92
C GLY A 93 -17.24 -5.73 2.30
N ILE A 94 -16.61 -4.66 2.80
CA ILE A 94 -15.16 -4.66 3.10
C ILE A 94 -14.76 -5.77 4.08
N THR A 95 -15.63 -6.08 5.05
CA THR A 95 -15.45 -7.15 6.04
C THR A 95 -15.55 -8.56 5.45
N GLU A 96 -16.02 -8.70 4.21
CA GLU A 96 -16.09 -9.98 3.48
C GLU A 96 -14.83 -10.22 2.64
N ARG A 97 -13.99 -9.20 2.45
CA ARG A 97 -12.79 -9.27 1.60
C ARG A 97 -11.50 -8.87 2.30
N ARG A 98 -11.54 -8.40 3.54
CA ARG A 98 -10.37 -8.09 4.37
C ARG A 98 -10.63 -8.55 5.79
N SER A 99 -9.57 -9.00 6.47
CA SER A 99 -9.63 -9.28 7.91
C SER A 99 -9.99 -8.01 8.70
N PRO A 100 -10.68 -8.15 9.85
CA PRO A 100 -11.00 -7.01 10.69
C PRO A 100 -9.73 -6.31 11.22
N GLU A 101 -8.67 -7.07 11.48
CA GLU A 101 -7.37 -6.52 11.89
C GLU A 101 -6.76 -5.65 10.80
N TRP A 102 -6.78 -6.11 9.54
CA TRP A 102 -6.27 -5.33 8.42
C TRP A 102 -7.05 -4.03 8.23
N ILE A 103 -8.38 -4.07 8.36
CA ILE A 103 -9.23 -2.87 8.27
C ILE A 103 -8.85 -1.86 9.36
N MET A 104 -8.70 -2.30 10.61
CA MET A 104 -8.32 -1.41 11.71
C MET A 104 -6.88 -0.90 11.55
N ASN A 105 -5.92 -1.74 11.17
CA ASN A 105 -4.54 -1.32 10.94
C ASN A 105 -4.42 -0.33 9.77
N MET A 106 -5.23 -0.48 8.71
CA MET A 106 -5.30 0.50 7.62
C MET A 106 -5.81 1.87 8.12
N MET A 107 -6.77 1.90 9.04
CA MET A 107 -7.28 3.15 9.61
C MET A 107 -6.30 3.81 10.60
N LEU A 108 -5.59 3.01 11.39
CA LEU A 108 -4.71 3.48 12.47
C LEU A 108 -3.28 3.81 12.00
N ASN A 109 -2.81 3.13 10.95
CA ASN A 109 -1.42 3.17 10.50
C ASN A 109 -1.29 3.24 8.96
N PRO A 110 -2.04 4.11 8.25
CA PRO A 110 -2.11 4.07 6.80
C PRO A 110 -0.75 4.33 6.13
N GLU A 111 0.11 5.18 6.69
CA GLU A 111 1.42 5.49 6.12
C GLU A 111 2.31 4.25 6.02
N VAL A 112 2.40 3.46 7.08
CA VAL A 112 3.21 2.23 7.09
C VAL A 112 2.54 1.15 6.24
N MET A 113 1.22 1.03 6.32
CA MET A 113 0.45 0.07 5.53
C MET A 113 0.75 0.25 4.04
N VAL A 114 0.62 1.47 3.50
CA VAL A 114 0.85 1.69 2.06
C VAL A 114 2.32 1.51 1.63
N THR A 115 3.28 1.57 2.56
CA THR A 115 4.71 1.35 2.28
C THR A 115 5.19 -0.07 2.53
N GLU A 116 4.45 -0.89 3.28
CA GLU A 116 4.90 -2.23 3.69
C GLU A 116 3.93 -3.34 3.28
N ASP A 117 2.63 -3.17 3.53
CA ASP A 117 1.60 -4.19 3.26
C ASP A 117 1.38 -4.36 1.74
N PRO A 118 1.46 -5.59 1.20
CA PRO A 118 1.36 -5.83 -0.24
C PRO A 118 -0.01 -5.47 -0.83
N ILE A 119 -1.09 -5.55 -0.04
CA ILE A 119 -2.44 -5.20 -0.50
C ILE A 119 -2.59 -3.68 -0.52
N ALA A 120 -2.20 -2.99 0.55
CA ALA A 120 -2.26 -1.53 0.63
C ALA A 120 -1.37 -0.86 -0.44
N LYS A 121 -0.19 -1.42 -0.74
CA LYS A 121 0.66 -0.99 -1.88
C LYS A 121 -0.07 -1.07 -3.21
N LYS A 122 -0.73 -2.19 -3.49
CA LYS A 122 -1.51 -2.38 -4.73
C LYS A 122 -2.66 -1.38 -4.80
N LEU A 123 -3.37 -1.16 -3.69
CA LEU A 123 -4.41 -0.14 -3.61
C LEU A 123 -3.85 1.26 -3.85
N LEU A 124 -2.72 1.64 -3.26
CA LEU A 124 -2.11 2.95 -3.52
C LEU A 124 -1.75 3.11 -5.00
N ALA A 125 -1.20 2.09 -5.64
CA ALA A 125 -0.90 2.11 -7.07
C ALA A 125 -2.15 2.26 -7.95
N GLU A 126 -3.31 1.75 -7.52
CA GLU A 126 -4.57 1.83 -8.25
C GLU A 126 -5.32 3.16 -8.02
N TYR A 127 -5.28 3.67 -6.79
CA TYR A 127 -6.04 4.86 -6.38
C TYR A 127 -5.22 6.16 -6.42
N LEU A 128 -3.89 6.06 -6.48
CA LEU A 128 -2.92 7.15 -6.63
C LEU A 128 -2.94 8.23 -5.53
N ALA A 129 -3.85 8.12 -4.56
CA ALA A 129 -3.96 9.00 -3.41
C ALA A 129 -3.66 8.20 -2.13
N PRO A 130 -2.63 8.56 -1.36
CA PRO A 130 -2.39 7.93 -0.07
C PRO A 130 -3.52 8.27 0.90
N MET A 131 -3.94 7.28 1.69
CA MET A 131 -4.88 7.50 2.79
C MET A 131 -4.16 8.27 3.90
N ALA A 132 -4.69 9.44 4.26
CA ALA A 132 -4.13 10.24 5.36
C ALA A 132 -4.55 9.66 6.72
N ASN A 133 -3.64 9.66 7.70
CA ASN A 133 -3.98 9.29 9.07
C ASN A 133 -4.96 10.28 9.70
N GLN A 134 -6.13 9.77 10.11
CA GLN A 134 -7.20 10.56 10.71
C GLN A 134 -7.06 10.72 12.23
N SER A 135 -5.90 10.35 12.78
CA SER A 135 -5.59 10.35 14.22
C SER A 135 -6.68 9.65 15.03
N LEU A 136 -7.12 8.49 14.52
CA LEU A 136 -8.09 7.63 15.18
C LEU A 136 -7.44 6.94 16.38
N THR A 137 -8.19 6.86 17.48
CA THR A 137 -7.92 5.91 18.54
C THR A 137 -8.36 4.51 18.13
N GLU A 138 -7.86 3.48 18.82
CA GLU A 138 -8.29 2.09 18.59
C GLU A 138 -9.80 1.90 18.80
N VAL A 139 -10.38 2.58 19.80
CA VAL A 139 -11.82 2.54 20.08
C VAL A 139 -12.64 3.14 18.95
N GLU A 140 -12.23 4.30 18.41
CA GLU A 140 -12.91 4.90 17.26
C GLU A 140 -12.77 4.02 16.00
N ALA A 141 -11.59 3.43 15.76
CA ALA A 141 -11.38 2.49 14.67
C ALA A 141 -12.26 1.24 14.83
N ARG A 142 -12.44 0.73 16.06
CA ARG A 142 -13.34 -0.39 16.37
C ARG A 142 -14.79 -0.02 16.09
N ALA A 143 -15.23 1.19 16.44
CA ALA A 143 -16.58 1.66 16.13
C ALA A 143 -16.83 1.73 14.62
N ILE A 144 -15.89 2.31 13.85
CA ILE A 144 -15.98 2.36 12.38
C ILE A 144 -16.00 0.95 11.77
N LEU A 145 -15.20 0.02 12.28
CA LEU A 145 -15.26 -1.38 11.88
C LEU A 145 -16.65 -1.98 12.13
N GLU A 146 -17.28 -1.69 13.27
CA GLU A 146 -18.64 -2.17 13.56
C GLU A 146 -19.64 -1.66 12.54
N TYR A 147 -19.57 -0.38 12.19
CA TYR A 147 -20.38 0.17 11.13
C TYR A 147 -20.17 -0.56 9.80
N PHE A 148 -18.93 -0.86 9.42
CA PHE A 148 -18.66 -1.62 8.19
C PHE A 148 -19.23 -3.04 8.21
N ARG A 149 -19.30 -3.70 9.37
CA ARG A 149 -19.94 -5.02 9.49
C ARG A 149 -21.44 -4.99 9.15
N THR A 150 -22.10 -3.84 9.27
CA THR A 150 -23.50 -3.66 8.88
C THR A 150 -23.68 -3.43 7.37
N LYS A 151 -22.61 -3.14 6.64
CA LYS A 151 -22.61 -2.83 5.21
C LYS A 151 -22.06 -4.01 4.41
N THR A 152 -22.79 -5.12 4.41
CA THR A 152 -22.47 -6.34 3.63
C THR A 152 -22.78 -6.17 2.15
N SER A 153 -22.22 -7.02 1.28
CA SER A 153 -22.56 -6.98 -0.15
C SER A 153 -24.03 -7.28 -0.44
N SER A 154 -24.72 -7.98 0.46
CA SER A 154 -26.14 -8.32 0.39
C SER A 154 -27.10 -7.22 0.89
N ASN A 155 -26.65 -6.29 1.73
CA ASN A 155 -27.47 -5.21 2.29
C ASN A 155 -27.11 -3.88 1.62
N THR A 156 -27.87 -3.51 0.58
CA THR A 156 -27.55 -2.41 -0.34
C THR A 156 -28.18 -1.05 0.01
N GLU A 157 -28.72 -0.87 1.20
CA GLU A 157 -29.32 0.41 1.58
C GLU A 157 -28.26 1.43 2.03
N GLU A 158 -28.39 2.65 1.48
CA GLU A 158 -27.40 3.75 1.46
C GLU A 158 -26.72 4.10 2.79
#